data_AF-A0A520JJD3-F1
#
_entry.id   AF-A0A520JJD3-F1
#
_cell.length_a   1.000
_cell.length_b   1.000
_cell.length_c   1.000
_cell.angle_alpha   90.00
_cell.angle_beta   90.00
_cell.angle_gamma   90.00
#
_symmetry.space_group_name_H-M   'P 1'
#
loop_
_entity.id
_entity.type
_entity.pdbx_description
1 polymer ?
#
loop_
_entity_poly.entity_id
_entity_poly.type
_entity_poly.pdbx_seq_one_letter_code
_entity_poly.pdbx_strand_id
1 'polypeptide(L)'
;MNYRHSFHAGNSADVVKHSLLIALVRALQQKPGALTLIDTHAGCGLYDLDGEDAQRTGESLQGVLRAFAEPNPLLDDYRAAV
;
A
#
# COMPACT_ATOMS: atom_id res chain seq x y z
N MET A 1 9.16 4.77 20.07
CA MET A 1 9.29 3.54 19.25
C MET A 1 10.32 3.81 18.16
N ASN A 2 11.22 2.87 17.87
CA ASN A 2 12.31 3.07 16.90
C ASN A 2 11.94 2.66 15.46
N TYR A 3 10.80 1.99 15.27
CA TYR A 3 10.31 1.65 13.94
C TYR A 3 9.69 2.88 13.28
N ARG A 4 10.12 3.18 12.04
CA ARG A 4 9.47 4.17 11.17
C ARG A 4 9.14 3.51 9.85
N HIS A 5 7.87 3.61 9.46
CA HIS A 5 7.41 2.98 8.24
C HIS A 5 7.96 3.66 6.96
N SER A 6 8.45 4.89 7.06
CA SER A 6 9.13 5.60 5.96
C SER A 6 10.31 4.83 5.35
N PHE A 7 11.05 4.06 6.16
CA PHE A 7 12.14 3.20 5.66
C PHE A 7 11.65 1.97 4.86
N HIS A 8 10.36 1.64 4.94
CA HIS A 8 9.80 0.41 4.39
C HIS A 8 8.62 0.67 3.44
N ALA A 9 8.24 1.94 3.27
CA ALA A 9 7.07 2.33 2.54
C ALA A 9 7.15 1.84 1.09
N GLY A 10 6.10 1.15 0.65
CA GLY A 10 6.01 0.63 -0.71
C GLY A 10 6.84 -0.62 -0.96
N ASN A 11 7.37 -1.29 0.07
CA ASN A 11 7.99 -2.60 -0.11
C ASN A 11 6.99 -3.68 -0.56
N SER A 12 7.46 -4.90 -0.81
CA SER A 12 6.60 -6.00 -1.27
C SER A 12 5.49 -6.39 -0.26
N ALA A 13 5.75 -6.23 1.04
CA ALA A 13 4.74 -6.49 2.06
C ALA A 13 3.60 -5.45 2.00
N ASP A 14 3.93 -4.18 1.75
CA ASP A 14 2.93 -3.14 1.52
C ASP A 14 2.10 -3.39 0.25
N VAL A 15 2.72 -3.87 -0.83
CA VAL A 15 1.96 -4.24 -2.04
C VAL A 15 0.92 -5.32 -1.72
N VAL A 16 1.31 -6.38 -1.02
CA VAL A 16 0.40 -7.47 -0.64
C VAL A 16 -0.70 -6.98 0.32
N LYS A 17 -0.30 -6.25 1.36
CA LYS A 17 -1.20 -5.70 2.39
C LYS A 17 -2.27 -4.80 1.78
N HIS A 18 -1.87 -3.85 0.96
CA HIS A 18 -2.79 -2.88 0.36
C HIS A 18 -3.63 -3.51 -0.76
N SER A 19 -3.07 -4.41 -1.58
CA SER A 19 -3.87 -5.15 -2.57
C SER A 19 -5.00 -5.94 -1.92
N LEU A 20 -4.71 -6.64 -0.82
CA LEU A 20 -5.73 -7.36 -0.04
C LEU A 20 -6.76 -6.41 0.57
N LEU A 21 -6.32 -5.30 1.17
CA LEU A 21 -7.23 -4.31 1.75
C LEU A 21 -8.20 -3.73 0.70
N ILE A 22 -7.69 -3.38 -0.48
CA ILE A 22 -8.49 -2.85 -1.59
C ILE A 22 -9.52 -3.88 -2.05
N ALA A 23 -9.10 -5.14 -2.25
CA ALA A 23 -10.00 -6.22 -2.63
C ALA A 23 -11.09 -6.46 -1.58
N LEU A 24 -10.73 -6.42 -0.29
CA LEU A 24 -11.68 -6.59 0.81
C LEU A 24 -12.70 -5.45 0.88
N VAL A 25 -12.25 -4.20 0.79
CA VAL A 25 -13.15 -3.03 0.80
C VAL A 25 -14.12 -3.09 -0.37
N ARG A 26 -13.65 -3.42 -1.58
CA ARG A 26 -14.52 -3.60 -2.75
C ARG A 26 -15.53 -4.72 -2.57
N ALA A 27 -15.12 -5.85 -1.99
CA ALA A 27 -16.03 -6.94 -1.69
C ALA A 27 -17.11 -6.53 -0.67
N LEU A 28 -16.74 -5.79 0.38
CA LEU A 28 -17.68 -5.29 1.38
C LEU A 28 -18.67 -4.27 0.80
N GLN A 29 -18.24 -3.44 -0.15
CA GLN A 29 -19.07 -2.46 -0.85
C GLN A 29 -20.13 -3.07 -1.78
N GLN A 30 -20.06 -4.37 -2.09
CA GLN A 30 -21.12 -5.05 -2.86
C GLN A 30 -22.46 -5.05 -2.13
N LYS A 31 -22.44 -4.95 -0.79
CA LYS A 31 -23.64 -4.79 0.03
C LYS A 31 -23.89 -3.29 0.26
N PRO A 32 -25.10 -2.77 -0.03
CA PRO A 32 -25.43 -1.39 0.28
C PRO A 32 -25.39 -1.16 1.79
N GLY A 33 -24.64 -0.14 2.22
CA GLY A 33 -24.47 0.24 3.62
C GLY A 33 -23.17 1.02 3.84
N ALA A 34 -23.12 1.82 4.92
CA ALA A 34 -21.88 2.49 5.30
C ALA A 34 -20.87 1.47 5.86
N LEU A 35 -19.59 1.71 5.62
CA LEU A 35 -18.48 0.95 6.20
C LEU A 35 -17.75 1.81 7.24
N THR A 36 -17.43 1.20 8.39
CA THR A 36 -16.49 1.78 9.35
C THR A 36 -15.15 1.04 9.22
N LEU A 37 -14.09 1.79 8.91
CA LEU A 37 -12.73 1.29 8.84
C LEU A 37 -11.99 1.68 10.13
N ILE A 38 -11.39 0.70 10.80
CA ILE A 38 -10.59 0.92 12.00
C ILE A 38 -9.17 0.43 11.70
N ASP A 39 -8.23 1.36 11.61
CA ASP A 39 -6.81 1.05 11.46
C ASP A 39 -6.09 1.34 12.79
N THR A 40 -5.66 0.27 13.45
CA THR A 40 -5.00 0.36 14.76
C THR A 40 -3.60 0.93 14.68
N HIS A 41 -2.97 0.89 13.49
CA HIS A 41 -1.58 1.29 13.26
C HIS A 41 -1.44 2.01 11.91
N ALA A 42 -2.24 3.06 11.71
CA ALA A 42 -2.38 3.75 10.42
C ALA A 42 -1.12 4.46 9.89
N GLY A 43 -0.11 4.66 10.73
CA GLY A 43 1.08 5.44 10.36
C GLY A 43 0.74 6.90 10.04
N CYS A 44 1.45 7.51 9.08
CA CYS A 44 1.22 8.91 8.67
C CYS A 44 0.40 9.07 7.38
N GLY A 45 -0.18 8.00 6.85
CA GLY A 45 -0.98 8.00 5.62
C GLY A 45 -0.12 7.96 4.35
N LEU A 46 0.55 9.06 4.00
CA LEU A 46 1.40 9.15 2.81
C LEU A 46 2.88 9.18 3.18
N TYR A 47 3.70 8.56 2.33
CA TYR A 47 5.15 8.51 2.48
C TYR A 47 5.81 8.97 1.17
N ASP A 48 6.83 9.82 1.29
CA ASP A 48 7.65 10.24 0.17
C ASP A 48 8.69 9.15 -0.15
N LEU A 49 8.55 8.51 -1.31
CA LEU A 49 9.46 7.45 -1.75
C LEU A 49 10.80 8.01 -2.28
N ASP A 50 10.87 9.29 -2.59
CA ASP A 50 12.11 9.98 -2.98
C ASP A 50 12.82 10.61 -1.75
N GLY A 51 12.20 10.53 -0.58
CA GLY A 51 12.76 11.03 0.69
C GLY A 51 13.93 10.19 1.22
N GLU A 52 14.76 10.80 2.08
CA GLU A 52 16.00 10.19 2.60
C GLU A 52 15.79 8.81 3.26
N ASP A 53 14.72 8.66 4.05
CA ASP A 53 14.41 7.41 4.74
C ASP A 53 14.15 6.26 3.75
N ALA A 54 13.31 6.49 2.74
CA ALA A 54 12.95 5.48 1.74
C ALA A 54 14.14 5.15 0.83
N GLN A 55 14.91 6.17 0.42
CA GLN A 55 16.09 5.99 -0.42
C GLN A 55 17.23 5.25 0.29
N ARG A 56 17.32 5.35 1.63
CA ARG A 56 18.34 4.65 2.42
C ARG A 56 18.22 3.14 2.35
N THR A 57 17.00 2.60 2.20
CA THR A 57 16.77 1.15 2.09
C THR A 57 16.47 0.73 0.65
N GLY A 58 15.79 1.58 -0.13
CA GLY A 58 15.40 1.31 -1.50
C GLY A 58 14.35 0.19 -1.65
N GLU A 59 13.63 -0.17 -0.58
CA GLU A 59 12.70 -1.31 -0.60
C GLU A 59 11.55 -1.14 -1.62
N SER A 60 11.15 0.11 -1.91
CA SER A 60 10.11 0.44 -2.90
C SER A 60 10.45 -0.03 -4.31
N LEU A 61 11.75 -0.13 -4.66
CA LEU A 61 12.23 -0.61 -5.96
C LEU A 61 11.88 -2.07 -6.23
N GLN A 62 11.74 -2.88 -5.18
CA GLN A 62 11.33 -4.30 -5.27
C GLN A 62 9.87 -4.53 -4.87
N GLY A 63 9.14 -3.48 -4.50
CA GLY A 63 7.73 -3.52 -4.19
C GLY A 63 6.90 -2.74 -5.20
N VAL A 64 6.40 -1.58 -4.77
CA VAL A 64 5.43 -0.76 -5.50
C VAL A 64 5.91 -0.40 -6.90
N LEU A 65 7.18 -0.06 -7.10
CA LEU A 65 7.68 0.31 -8.43
C LEU A 65 7.61 -0.86 -9.43
N ARG A 66 7.76 -2.11 -8.97
CA ARG A 66 7.53 -3.29 -9.81
C ARG A 66 6.04 -3.56 -10.03
N ALA A 67 5.21 -3.35 -9.02
CA ALA A 67 3.76 -3.52 -9.13
C ALA A 67 3.12 -2.54 -10.14
N PHE A 68 3.67 -1.33 -10.27
CA PHE A 68 3.25 -0.36 -11.28
C PHE A 68 3.67 -0.75 -12.70
N ALA A 69 4.82 -1.39 -12.85
CA ALA A 69 5.32 -1.86 -14.15
C ALA A 69 4.73 -3.21 -14.59
N GLU A 70 4.10 -3.97 -13.68
CA GLU A 70 3.55 -5.30 -13.95
C GLU A 70 2.15 -5.20 -14.57
N PRO A 71 1.92 -5.61 -15.84
CA PRO A 71 0.63 -5.44 -16.51
C PRO A 71 -0.48 -6.39 -16.05
N ASN A 72 -0.23 -7.28 -15.08
CA ASN A 72 -1.25 -8.20 -14.59
C ASN A 72 -2.52 -7.45 -14.10
N PRO A 73 -3.72 -7.80 -14.61
CA PRO A 73 -4.97 -7.15 -14.22
C PRO A 73 -5.33 -7.27 -12.74
N LEU A 74 -4.78 -8.27 -12.03
CA LEU A 74 -4.99 -8.42 -10.57
C LEU A 74 -4.47 -7.22 -9.77
N LEU A 75 -3.60 -6.41 -10.35
CA LEU A 75 -3.03 -5.22 -9.73
C LEU A 75 -3.68 -3.92 -10.22
N ASP A 76 -4.70 -3.96 -11.09
CA ASP A 76 -5.35 -2.76 -11.62
C ASP A 76 -5.94 -1.89 -10.52
N ASP A 77 -6.65 -2.52 -9.58
CA ASP A 77 -7.28 -1.83 -8.47
C ASP A 77 -6.28 -1.23 -7.49
N TYR A 78 -5.15 -1.91 -7.31
CA TYR A 78 -4.03 -1.42 -6.52
C TYR A 78 -3.40 -0.19 -7.18
N ARG A 79 -3.05 -0.27 -8.47
CA ARG A 79 -2.47 0.85 -9.24
C ARG A 79 -3.41 2.05 -9.38
N ALA A 80 -4.72 1.83 -9.35
CA ALA A 80 -5.70 2.92 -9.42
C ALA A 80 -5.83 3.68 -8.10
N ALA A 81 -5.46 3.07 -6.96
CA ALA A 81 -5.65 3.62 -5.62
C ALA A 81 -4.37 4.19 -5.00
N VAL A 82 -3.21 3.67 -5.39
CA VAL A 82 -1.86 4.08 -4.96
C VAL A 82 -1.26 5.02 -5.99
#